data_AF-A0A7L5YCM8-F1
#
_entry.id   AF-A0A7L5YCM8-F1
#
_cell.length_a   1.000
_cell.length_b   1.000
_cell.length_c   1.000
_cell.angle_alpha   90.00
_cell.angle_beta   90.00
_cell.angle_gamma   90.00
#
_symmetry.space_group_name_H-M   'P 1'
#
loop_
_entity.id
_entity.type
_entity.pdbx_description
1 polymer ?
#
loop_
_entity_poly.entity_id
_entity_poly.type
_entity_poly.pdbx_seq_one_letter_code
_entity_poly.pdbx_strand_id
1 'polypeptide(L)'
;MIDWAQIDTVFLDMDGTLLDLHFDNHFWLEHMPRRYAEYHGLAPETARAHLNAHYARHAGTLNWYCLDFWSSELALDIVQLKEEVAHLIAVRPDVPAFLQAVRAAGRRMVMVTNAHPKSLGLKMRETRIDTYFDALLSSHQVGLPKEHPDFWQGLQAIEPFDKTRTLFVDDSLPVLESAQAYGIAQLLAVCNPDSRQSHKDCGEFVGITSFEQVMPVPRRSPDPVLSLAKGAVRCS
;
A
#
# COMPACT_ATOMS: atom_id res chain seq x y z
N MET A 1 -20.02 -4.42 -4.37
CA MET A 1 -19.98 -3.87 -3.00
C MET A 1 -19.32 -4.91 -2.10
N ILE A 2 -18.43 -4.49 -1.21
CA ILE A 2 -17.60 -5.40 -0.37
C ILE A 2 -18.49 -6.22 0.57
N ASP A 3 -18.29 -7.54 0.59
CA ASP A 3 -18.90 -8.37 1.63
C ASP A 3 -17.97 -8.44 2.86
N TRP A 4 -18.15 -7.47 3.75
CA TRP A 4 -17.41 -7.38 4.99
C TRP A 4 -17.60 -8.60 5.89
N ALA A 5 -18.72 -9.34 5.83
CA ALA A 5 -18.90 -10.52 6.69
C ALA A 5 -17.92 -11.66 6.35
N GLN A 6 -17.40 -11.69 5.12
CA GLN A 6 -16.48 -12.71 4.64
C GLN A 6 -15.00 -12.33 4.76
N ILE A 7 -14.69 -11.12 5.18
CA ILE A 7 -13.30 -10.67 5.30
C ILE A 7 -12.78 -11.00 6.71
N ASP A 8 -11.54 -11.45 6.82
CA ASP A 8 -10.81 -11.53 8.07
C ASP A 8 -9.57 -10.65 8.08
N THR A 9 -8.91 -10.56 6.93
CA THR A 9 -7.68 -9.83 6.71
C THR A 9 -7.90 -8.70 5.70
N VAL A 10 -7.36 -7.53 6.00
CA VAL A 10 -7.35 -6.37 5.10
C VAL A 10 -5.90 -6.04 4.76
N PHE A 11 -5.55 -6.25 3.50
CA PHE A 11 -4.29 -5.81 2.91
C PHE A 11 -4.48 -4.45 2.27
N LEU A 12 -3.59 -3.52 2.59
CA LEU A 12 -3.60 -2.16 2.07
C LEU A 12 -2.23 -1.85 1.49
N ASP A 13 -2.19 -1.43 0.24
CA ASP A 13 -1.03 -0.74 -0.29
C ASP A 13 -0.84 0.63 0.41
N MET A 14 0.33 1.25 0.23
CA MET A 14 0.68 2.53 0.84
C MET A 14 0.57 3.71 -0.13
N ASP A 15 1.32 3.68 -1.24
CA ASP A 15 1.58 4.85 -2.06
C ASP A 15 0.53 4.98 -3.17
N GLY A 16 -0.25 6.06 -3.15
CA GLY A 16 -1.44 6.18 -4.00
C GLY A 16 -2.68 5.51 -3.44
N THR A 17 -2.52 4.69 -2.40
CA THR A 17 -3.64 4.04 -1.71
C THR A 17 -3.96 4.72 -0.38
N LEU A 18 -3.00 4.80 0.55
CA LEU A 18 -3.18 5.42 1.87
C LEU A 18 -2.56 6.81 1.95
N LEU A 19 -1.41 6.96 1.29
CA LEU A 19 -0.69 8.21 1.13
C LEU A 19 -0.94 8.76 -0.27
N ASP A 20 -0.96 10.08 -0.39
CA ASP A 20 -1.05 10.74 -1.68
C ASP A 20 0.20 10.45 -2.52
N LEU A 21 0.00 9.90 -3.73
CA LEU A 21 1.08 9.55 -4.65
C LEU A 21 1.85 10.77 -5.18
N HIS A 22 1.30 11.98 -4.97
CA HIS A 22 1.94 13.23 -5.35
C HIS A 22 3.40 13.33 -4.90
N PHE A 23 3.72 12.88 -3.68
CA PHE A 23 5.10 12.90 -3.16
C PHE A 23 6.07 12.13 -4.08
N ASP A 24 5.76 10.87 -4.42
CA ASP A 24 6.66 10.07 -5.25
C ASP A 24 6.68 10.54 -6.71
N ASN A 25 5.54 10.97 -7.25
CA ASN A 25 5.48 11.52 -8.60
C ASN A 25 6.28 12.81 -8.72
N HIS A 26 6.13 13.76 -7.80
CA HIS A 26 6.93 14.98 -7.76
C HIS A 26 8.41 14.66 -7.59
N PHE A 27 8.75 13.73 -6.69
CA PHE A 27 10.13 13.32 -6.48
C PHE A 27 10.77 12.81 -7.78
N TRP A 28 10.16 11.82 -8.44
CA TRP A 28 10.78 11.14 -9.58
C TRP A 28 10.72 11.94 -10.90
N LEU A 29 9.67 12.74 -11.11
CA LEU A 29 9.43 13.44 -12.37
C LEU A 29 9.94 14.89 -12.38
N GLU A 30 10.05 15.53 -11.22
CA GLU A 30 10.44 16.95 -11.13
C GLU A 30 11.71 17.15 -10.31
N HIS A 31 11.73 16.68 -9.06
CA HIS A 31 12.84 16.94 -8.15
C HIS A 31 14.11 16.17 -8.58
N MET A 32 13.99 14.88 -8.87
CA MET A 32 15.11 14.02 -9.23
C MET A 32 15.80 14.47 -10.53
N PRO A 33 15.10 14.78 -11.64
CA PRO A 33 15.74 15.32 -12.84
C PRO A 33 16.48 16.63 -12.59
N ARG A 34 15.94 17.52 -11.74
CA ARG A 34 16.60 18.77 -11.36
C ARG A 34 17.90 18.49 -10.60
N ARG A 35 17.86 17.66 -9.54
CA ARG A 35 19.06 17.34 -8.74
C ARG A 35 20.11 16.57 -9.54
N TYR A 36 19.67 15.67 -10.43
CA TYR A 36 20.55 14.96 -11.33
C TYR A 36 21.27 15.92 -12.29
N ALA A 37 20.55 16.88 -12.89
CA ALA A 37 21.13 17.88 -13.77
C ALA A 37 22.17 18.75 -13.03
N GLU A 38 21.83 19.21 -11.83
CA GLU A 38 22.71 20.03 -10.98
C GLU A 38 24.01 19.28 -10.63
N TYR A 39 23.90 18.02 -10.20
CA TYR A 39 25.04 17.23 -9.76
C TYR A 39 25.98 16.85 -10.92
N HIS A 40 25.41 16.47 -12.07
CA HIS A 40 26.19 16.03 -13.23
C HIS A 40 26.56 17.15 -14.20
N GLY A 41 26.16 18.40 -13.92
CA GLY A 41 26.43 19.55 -14.80
C GLY A 41 25.75 19.45 -16.16
N LEU A 42 24.55 18.85 -16.23
CA LEU A 42 23.81 18.61 -17.46
C LEU A 42 22.75 19.69 -17.70
N ALA A 43 22.39 19.90 -18.96
CA ALA A 43 21.17 20.65 -19.29
C ALA A 43 19.93 19.89 -18.75
N PRO A 44 18.90 20.59 -18.23
CA PRO A 44 17.71 19.96 -17.64
C PRO A 44 17.04 18.93 -18.56
N GLU A 45 16.93 19.24 -19.85
CA GLU A 45 16.32 18.37 -20.84
C GLU A 45 17.12 17.07 -21.08
N THR A 46 18.46 17.17 -21.06
CA THR A 46 19.35 16.01 -21.20
C THR A 46 19.23 15.09 -19.99
N ALA A 47 19.21 15.66 -18.77
CA ALA A 47 19.01 14.90 -17.54
C ALA A 47 17.67 14.16 -17.54
N ARG A 48 16.57 14.84 -17.91
CA ARG A 48 15.24 14.24 -18.00
C ARG A 48 15.18 13.10 -19.03
N ALA A 49 15.74 13.29 -20.21
CA ALA A 49 15.79 12.24 -21.23
C ALA A 49 16.58 11.01 -20.76
N HIS A 50 17.72 11.23 -20.09
CA HIS A 50 18.53 10.15 -19.54
C HIS A 50 17.76 9.35 -18.48
N LEU A 51 17.18 10.03 -17.49
CA LEU A 51 16.41 9.39 -16.42
C LEU A 51 15.19 8.63 -16.97
N ASN A 52 14.44 9.22 -17.90
CA ASN A 52 13.30 8.54 -18.52
C ASN A 52 13.70 7.23 -19.21
N ALA A 53 14.84 7.21 -19.89
CA ALA A 53 15.35 5.99 -20.52
C ALA A 53 15.73 4.92 -19.48
N HIS A 54 16.31 5.31 -18.34
CA HIS A 54 16.61 4.40 -17.23
C HIS A 54 15.35 3.86 -16.56
N TYR A 55 14.41 4.75 -16.24
CA TYR A 55 13.11 4.41 -15.67
C TYR A 55 12.41 3.35 -16.53
N ALA A 56 12.30 3.58 -17.84
CA ALA A 56 11.63 2.65 -18.75
C ALA A 56 12.23 1.23 -18.75
N ARG A 57 13.53 1.07 -18.49
CA ARG A 57 14.19 -0.25 -18.44
C ARG A 57 13.86 -1.04 -17.18
N HIS A 58 13.56 -0.37 -16.08
CA HIS A 58 13.37 -0.99 -14.78
C HIS A 58 11.90 -1.09 -14.36
N ALA A 59 10.98 -0.40 -15.03
CA ALA A 59 9.55 -0.44 -14.74
C ALA A 59 9.03 -1.88 -14.60
N GLY A 60 8.29 -2.15 -13.51
CA GLY A 60 7.75 -3.48 -13.20
C GLY A 60 8.75 -4.48 -12.60
N THR A 61 10.01 -4.09 -12.38
CA THR A 61 11.01 -4.91 -11.69
C THR A 61 11.17 -4.48 -10.24
N LEU A 62 11.74 -5.33 -9.37
CA LEU A 62 12.04 -4.91 -7.99
C LEU A 62 12.98 -3.69 -7.94
N ASN A 63 13.89 -3.56 -8.91
CA ASN A 63 14.80 -2.42 -9.00
C ASN A 63 14.08 -1.10 -9.17
N TRP A 64 12.91 -1.07 -9.82
CA TRP A 64 12.07 0.13 -9.93
C TRP A 64 11.78 0.75 -8.56
N TYR A 65 11.53 -0.11 -7.57
CA TYR A 65 11.16 0.29 -6.22
C TYR A 65 12.34 0.43 -5.27
N CYS A 66 13.56 0.07 -5.69
CA CYS A 66 14.73 -0.06 -4.82
C CYS A 66 15.56 1.22 -4.78
N LEU A 67 15.59 1.91 -3.63
CA LEU A 67 16.35 3.16 -3.50
C LEU A 67 17.87 2.94 -3.54
N ASP A 68 18.36 1.78 -3.08
CA ASP A 68 19.79 1.46 -3.10
C ASP A 68 20.28 1.23 -4.53
N PHE A 69 19.45 0.56 -5.35
CA PHE A 69 19.70 0.41 -6.78
C PHE A 69 19.82 1.78 -7.46
N TRP A 70 18.84 2.66 -7.27
CA TRP A 70 18.85 4.00 -7.87
C TRP A 70 19.99 4.87 -7.36
N SER A 71 20.36 4.74 -6.09
CA SER A 71 21.48 5.49 -5.53
C SER A 71 22.81 5.10 -6.18
N SER A 72 22.99 3.80 -6.42
CA SER A 72 24.15 3.28 -7.15
C SER A 72 24.12 3.68 -8.62
N GLU A 73 22.99 3.49 -9.30
CA GLU A 73 22.85 3.73 -10.75
C GLU A 73 23.05 5.21 -11.11
N LEU A 74 22.56 6.12 -10.28
CA LEU A 74 22.58 7.57 -10.54
C LEU A 74 23.72 8.31 -9.83
N ALA A 75 24.51 7.59 -9.00
CA ALA A 75 25.56 8.13 -8.14
C ALA A 75 25.08 9.29 -7.24
N LEU A 76 23.88 9.15 -6.65
CA LEU A 76 23.22 10.16 -5.82
C LEU A 76 22.58 9.50 -4.59
N ASP A 77 22.56 10.20 -3.46
CA ASP A 77 21.84 9.71 -2.27
C ASP A 77 20.32 9.94 -2.42
N ILE A 78 19.63 8.94 -2.94
CA ILE A 78 18.18 9.04 -3.22
C ILE A 78 17.37 9.23 -1.93
N VAL A 79 17.84 8.70 -0.80
CA VAL A 79 17.14 8.84 0.47
C VAL A 79 17.23 10.27 0.95
N GLN A 80 18.43 10.86 0.94
CA GLN A 80 18.62 12.26 1.29
C GLN A 80 17.80 13.19 0.38
N LEU A 81 17.79 12.93 -0.93
CA LEU A 81 17.01 13.74 -1.87
C LEU A 81 15.49 13.62 -1.62
N LYS A 82 15.00 12.45 -1.22
CA LYS A 82 13.58 12.30 -0.82
C LYS A 82 13.26 13.09 0.45
N GLU A 83 14.21 13.21 1.38
CA GLU A 83 14.05 14.03 2.59
C GLU A 83 13.89 15.53 2.27
N GLU A 84 14.52 16.04 1.20
CA GLU A 84 14.38 17.45 0.76
C GLU A 84 12.92 17.82 0.41
N VAL A 85 12.10 16.85 0.00
CA VAL A 85 10.69 17.02 -0.37
C VAL A 85 9.72 16.26 0.53
N ALA A 86 10.17 15.82 1.71
CA ALA A 86 9.36 15.04 2.65
C ALA A 86 8.09 15.77 3.13
N HIS A 87 8.09 17.11 3.11
CA HIS A 87 6.92 17.93 3.44
C HIS A 87 5.70 17.72 2.52
N LEU A 88 5.88 17.02 1.38
CA LEU A 88 4.80 16.62 0.47
C LEU A 88 4.17 15.26 0.84
N ILE A 89 4.76 14.51 1.77
CA ILE A 89 4.19 13.24 2.25
C ILE A 89 2.91 13.56 3.01
N ALA A 90 1.78 13.08 2.48
CA ALA A 90 0.47 13.34 3.05
C ALA A 90 -0.35 12.06 3.14
N VAL A 91 -1.00 11.84 4.30
CA VAL A 91 -2.04 10.82 4.45
C VAL A 91 -3.31 11.35 3.79
N ARG A 92 -4.01 10.50 3.02
CA ARG A 92 -5.29 10.91 2.43
C ARG A 92 -6.32 11.21 3.53
N PRO A 93 -7.17 12.25 3.39
CA PRO A 93 -8.01 12.74 4.49
C PRO A 93 -8.98 11.70 5.09
N ASP A 94 -9.47 10.78 4.26
CA ASP A 94 -10.45 9.74 4.58
C ASP A 94 -9.84 8.49 5.24
N VAL A 95 -8.52 8.32 5.14
CA VAL A 95 -7.82 7.11 5.58
C VAL A 95 -7.84 6.90 7.09
N PRO A 96 -7.57 7.90 7.96
CA PRO A 96 -7.55 7.67 9.40
C PRO A 96 -8.87 7.11 9.95
N ALA A 97 -10.01 7.62 9.47
CA ALA A 97 -11.33 7.13 9.88
C ALA A 97 -11.56 5.68 9.44
N PHE A 98 -11.17 5.34 8.22
CA PHE A 98 -11.26 3.98 7.70
C PHE A 98 -10.39 3.00 8.50
N LEU A 99 -9.12 3.33 8.76
CA LEU A 99 -8.21 2.46 9.51
C LEU A 99 -8.72 2.21 10.94
N GLN A 100 -9.23 3.26 11.60
CA GLN A 100 -9.85 3.12 12.92
C GLN A 100 -11.07 2.18 12.87
N ALA A 101 -11.92 2.31 11.86
CA ALA A 101 -13.10 1.47 11.71
C ALA A 101 -12.74 0.00 11.45
N VAL A 102 -11.73 -0.28 10.62
CA VAL A 102 -11.28 -1.66 10.33
C VAL A 102 -10.72 -2.31 11.59
N ARG A 103 -9.94 -1.57 12.38
CA ARG A 103 -9.44 -2.03 13.67
C ARG A 103 -10.58 -2.28 14.67
N ALA A 104 -11.53 -1.35 14.78
CA ALA A 104 -12.69 -1.50 15.64
C ALA A 104 -13.57 -2.70 15.24
N ALA A 105 -13.59 -3.06 13.95
CA ALA A 105 -14.27 -4.26 13.45
C ALA A 105 -13.51 -5.57 13.74
N GLY A 106 -12.35 -5.52 14.39
CA GLY A 106 -11.55 -6.69 14.77
C GLY A 106 -11.01 -7.44 13.55
N ARG A 107 -10.53 -6.72 12.54
CA ARG A 107 -9.87 -7.30 11.36
C ARG A 107 -8.37 -7.18 11.49
N ARG A 108 -7.67 -8.21 11.00
CA ARG A 108 -6.22 -8.15 10.86
C ARG A 108 -5.89 -7.19 9.73
N MET A 109 -5.06 -6.19 9.99
CA MET A 109 -4.72 -5.16 9.03
C MET A 109 -3.22 -5.19 8.75
N VAL A 110 -2.86 -5.41 7.50
CA VAL A 110 -1.46 -5.54 7.07
C VAL A 110 -1.20 -4.57 5.92
N MET A 111 -0.11 -3.81 6.02
CA MET A 111 0.36 -3.00 4.91
C MET A 111 1.21 -3.89 3.99
N VAL A 112 0.90 -3.90 2.69
CA VAL A 112 1.64 -4.67 1.69
C VAL A 112 2.07 -3.73 0.57
N THR A 113 3.33 -3.30 0.59
CA THR A 113 3.86 -2.26 -0.29
C THR A 113 5.04 -2.73 -1.12
N ASN A 114 5.16 -2.21 -2.34
CA ASN A 114 6.38 -2.39 -3.13
C ASN A 114 7.53 -1.48 -2.65
N ALA A 115 7.26 -0.49 -1.78
CA ALA A 115 8.25 0.50 -1.36
C ALA A 115 9.47 -0.13 -0.66
N HIS A 116 10.65 0.40 -0.99
CA HIS A 116 11.90 0.06 -0.29
C HIS A 116 11.80 0.37 1.22
N PRO A 117 12.41 -0.44 2.11
CA PRO A 117 12.37 -0.23 3.56
C PRO A 117 12.79 1.18 4.03
N LYS A 118 13.77 1.80 3.36
CA LYS A 118 14.18 3.19 3.66
C LYS A 118 13.10 4.22 3.31
N SER A 119 12.39 4.05 2.19
CA SER A 119 11.26 4.91 1.80
C SER A 119 10.09 4.75 2.77
N LEU A 120 9.78 3.49 3.11
CA LEU A 120 8.77 3.15 4.11
C LEU A 120 9.10 3.82 5.45
N GLY A 121 10.34 3.70 5.93
CA GLY A 121 10.78 4.32 7.18
C GLY A 121 10.62 5.84 7.19
N LEU A 122 10.96 6.54 6.11
CA LEU A 122 10.72 7.98 5.98
C LEU A 122 9.23 8.31 6.13
N LYS A 123 8.37 7.62 5.37
CA LYS A 123 6.92 7.87 5.38
C LYS A 123 6.27 7.58 6.73
N MET A 124 6.73 6.55 7.44
CA MET A 124 6.24 6.26 8.78
C MET A 124 6.65 7.34 9.80
N ARG A 125 7.87 7.89 9.70
CA ARG A 125 8.28 9.02 10.56
C ARG A 125 7.40 10.25 10.37
N GLU A 126 7.08 10.59 9.12
CA GLU A 126 6.27 11.77 8.81
C GLU A 126 4.78 11.59 9.17
N THR A 127 4.23 10.39 9.00
CA THR A 127 2.77 10.17 9.06
C THR A 127 2.31 9.44 10.32
N ARG A 128 3.15 8.57 10.89
CA ARG A 128 2.84 7.62 11.97
C ARG A 128 1.66 6.71 11.68
N ILE A 129 1.36 6.48 10.39
CA ILE A 129 0.22 5.64 9.97
C ILE A 129 0.46 4.15 10.27
N ASP A 130 1.72 3.73 10.47
CA ASP A 130 2.12 2.40 10.92
C ASP A 130 1.41 1.96 12.19
N THR A 131 1.08 2.90 13.07
CA THR A 131 0.39 2.64 14.34
C THR A 131 -0.99 1.99 14.17
N TYR A 132 -1.55 1.96 12.95
CA TYR A 132 -2.81 1.29 12.62
C TYR A 132 -2.65 -0.20 12.25
N PHE A 133 -1.46 -0.66 11.92
CA PHE A 133 -1.23 -1.96 11.31
C PHE A 133 -0.73 -3.00 12.31
N ASP A 134 -1.11 -4.26 12.07
CA ASP A 134 -0.58 -5.41 12.81
C ASP A 134 0.75 -5.90 12.22
N ALA A 135 0.99 -5.64 10.93
CA ALA A 135 2.22 -5.95 10.22
C ALA A 135 2.46 -4.99 9.05
N LEU A 136 3.73 -4.75 8.74
CA LEU A 136 4.18 -3.98 7.57
C LEU A 136 5.09 -4.86 6.72
N LEU A 137 4.69 -5.14 5.49
CA LEU A 137 5.40 -6.04 4.58
C LEU A 137 5.80 -5.31 3.31
N SER A 138 7.10 -5.32 3.03
CA SER A 138 7.68 -4.78 1.81
C SER A 138 7.97 -5.90 0.83
N SER A 139 7.77 -5.65 -0.46
CA SER A 139 8.22 -6.54 -1.55
C SER A 139 9.68 -6.97 -1.43
N HIS A 140 10.52 -6.16 -0.79
CA HIS A 140 11.94 -6.45 -0.58
C HIS A 140 12.16 -7.61 0.42
N GLN A 141 11.19 -7.91 1.28
CA GLN A 141 11.24 -9.09 2.15
C GLN A 141 10.91 -10.37 1.37
N VAL A 142 10.05 -10.26 0.36
CA VAL A 142 9.68 -11.37 -0.54
C VAL A 142 10.72 -11.55 -1.65
N GLY A 143 11.42 -10.48 -2.04
CA GLY A 143 12.40 -10.46 -3.12
C GLY A 143 11.78 -10.33 -4.52
N LEU A 144 10.47 -10.05 -4.61
CA LEU A 144 9.70 -9.91 -5.84
C LEU A 144 8.71 -8.75 -5.70
N PRO A 145 8.45 -7.95 -6.75
CA PRO A 145 7.42 -6.93 -6.71
C PRO A 145 6.02 -7.56 -6.75
N LYS A 146 4.99 -6.86 -6.25
CA LYS A 146 3.61 -7.37 -6.08
C LYS A 146 2.96 -7.87 -7.38
N GLU A 147 3.28 -7.25 -8.50
CA GLU A 147 2.81 -7.61 -9.83
C GLU A 147 3.48 -8.89 -10.38
N HIS A 148 4.52 -9.41 -9.72
CA HIS A 148 5.12 -10.68 -10.09
C HIS A 148 4.21 -11.85 -9.65
N PRO A 149 3.96 -12.87 -10.50
CA PRO A 149 3.03 -13.97 -10.18
C PRO A 149 3.35 -14.73 -8.89
N ASP A 150 4.64 -14.94 -8.61
CA ASP A 150 5.10 -15.69 -7.43
C ASP A 150 5.14 -14.85 -6.13
N PHE A 151 4.89 -13.54 -6.20
CA PHE A 151 4.94 -12.67 -5.02
C PHE A 151 4.00 -13.13 -3.92
N TRP A 152 2.73 -13.40 -4.27
CA TRP A 152 1.69 -13.70 -3.29
C TRP A 152 1.91 -15.04 -2.58
N GLN A 153 2.47 -16.02 -3.29
CA GLN A 153 2.90 -17.30 -2.69
C GLN A 153 4.03 -17.06 -1.69
N GLY A 154 5.00 -16.23 -2.04
CA GLY A 154 6.10 -15.84 -1.14
C GLY A 154 5.60 -15.05 0.08
N LEU A 155 4.67 -14.13 -0.12
CA LEU A 155 4.03 -13.36 0.96
C LEU A 155 3.30 -14.28 1.93
N GLN A 156 2.52 -15.24 1.44
CA GLN A 156 1.75 -16.17 2.29
C GLN A 156 2.67 -17.06 3.15
N ALA A 157 3.90 -17.32 2.72
CA ALA A 157 4.90 -18.04 3.52
C ALA A 157 5.43 -17.21 4.71
N ILE A 158 5.44 -15.88 4.60
CA ILE A 158 5.89 -14.95 5.64
C ILE A 158 4.74 -14.57 6.57
N GLU A 159 3.58 -14.30 5.98
CA GLU A 159 2.37 -13.81 6.64
C GLU A 159 1.22 -14.72 6.24
N PRO A 160 0.84 -15.72 7.06
CA PRO A 160 -0.25 -16.62 6.72
C PRO A 160 -1.61 -15.91 6.68
N PHE A 161 -2.34 -16.01 5.56
CA PHE A 161 -3.69 -15.48 5.39
C PHE A 161 -4.58 -16.42 4.57
N ASP A 162 -5.90 -16.25 4.68
CA ASP A 162 -6.87 -16.89 3.79
C ASP A 162 -7.24 -15.94 2.65
N LYS A 163 -6.78 -16.25 1.43
CA LYS A 163 -7.02 -15.44 0.24
C LYS A 163 -8.50 -15.27 -0.10
N THR A 164 -9.36 -16.21 0.29
CA THR A 164 -10.82 -16.11 0.07
C THR A 164 -11.51 -15.19 1.07
N ARG A 165 -10.84 -14.92 2.20
CA ARG A 165 -11.28 -14.04 3.28
C ARG A 165 -10.41 -12.80 3.41
N THR A 166 -9.73 -12.41 2.33
CA THR A 166 -8.85 -11.24 2.31
C THR A 166 -9.40 -10.18 1.37
N LEU A 167 -9.49 -8.95 1.87
CA LEU A 167 -9.65 -7.75 1.05
C LEU A 167 -8.27 -7.19 0.75
N PHE A 168 -7.99 -6.88 -0.51
CA PHE A 168 -6.81 -6.13 -0.91
C PHE A 168 -7.19 -4.86 -1.66
N VAL A 169 -6.63 -3.73 -1.23
CA VAL A 169 -6.83 -2.41 -1.85
C VAL A 169 -5.48 -1.89 -2.33
N ASP A 170 -5.42 -1.55 -3.60
CA ASP A 170 -4.22 -1.04 -4.28
C ASP A 170 -4.63 -0.03 -5.34
N ASP A 171 -3.75 0.87 -5.74
CA ASP A 171 -4.01 1.74 -6.88
C ASP A 171 -3.55 1.07 -8.20
N SER A 172 -2.54 0.20 -8.17
CA SER A 172 -1.91 -0.38 -9.35
C SER A 172 -2.70 -1.56 -9.94
N LEU A 173 -3.20 -1.41 -11.17
CA LEU A 173 -3.96 -2.48 -11.85
C LEU A 173 -3.13 -3.76 -12.07
N PRO A 174 -1.86 -3.71 -12.53
CA PRO A 174 -1.04 -4.93 -12.66
C PRO A 174 -0.85 -5.69 -11.33
N VAL A 175 -0.83 -4.96 -10.21
CA VAL A 175 -0.74 -5.56 -8.87
C VAL A 175 -2.07 -6.24 -8.50
N LEU A 176 -3.20 -5.60 -8.78
CA LEU A 176 -4.52 -6.20 -8.57
C LEU A 176 -4.76 -7.41 -9.48
N GLU A 177 -4.31 -7.37 -10.73
CA GLU A 177 -4.37 -8.50 -11.68
C GLU A 177 -3.56 -9.70 -11.15
N SER A 178 -2.34 -9.46 -10.67
CA SER A 178 -1.52 -10.48 -10.02
C SER A 178 -2.21 -11.08 -8.79
N ALA A 179 -2.80 -10.24 -7.92
CA ALA A 179 -3.55 -10.68 -6.75
C ALA A 179 -4.79 -11.51 -7.12
N GLN A 180 -5.49 -11.10 -8.19
CA GLN A 180 -6.65 -11.81 -8.72
C GLN A 180 -6.26 -13.19 -9.25
N ALA A 181 -5.18 -13.26 -10.05
CA ALA A 181 -4.65 -14.49 -10.59
C ALA A 181 -4.22 -15.47 -9.49
N TYR A 182 -3.68 -14.95 -8.38
CA TYR A 182 -3.39 -15.74 -7.18
C TYR A 182 -4.65 -16.27 -6.47
N GLY A 183 -5.76 -15.54 -6.58
CA GLY A 183 -7.06 -15.90 -6.03
C GLY A 183 -7.45 -15.13 -4.77
N ILE A 184 -6.96 -13.90 -4.58
CA ILE A 184 -7.53 -12.98 -3.57
C ILE A 184 -8.95 -12.60 -4.01
N ALA A 185 -9.94 -12.90 -3.17
CA ALA A 185 -11.34 -12.86 -3.56
C ALA A 185 -11.94 -11.46 -3.66
N GLN A 186 -11.47 -10.51 -2.84
CA GLN A 186 -11.99 -9.15 -2.83
C GLN A 186 -10.88 -8.14 -3.11
N LEU A 187 -11.03 -7.42 -4.22
CA LEU A 187 -10.06 -6.48 -4.76
C LEU A 187 -10.74 -5.13 -5.01
N LEU A 188 -10.06 -4.05 -4.64
CA LEU A 188 -10.49 -2.68 -4.92
C LEU A 188 -9.35 -1.88 -5.52
N ALA A 189 -9.70 -1.07 -6.52
CA ALA A 189 -8.78 -0.12 -7.11
C ALA A 189 -9.00 1.28 -6.54
N VAL A 190 -7.92 2.01 -6.23
CA VAL A 190 -8.00 3.44 -5.95
C VAL A 190 -7.84 4.24 -7.25
N CYS A 191 -8.89 4.95 -7.65
CA CYS A 191 -8.93 5.64 -8.95
C CYS A 191 -8.36 7.07 -8.92
N ASN A 192 -7.98 7.57 -7.75
CA ASN A 192 -7.43 8.91 -7.58
C ASN A 192 -6.16 8.88 -6.69
N PRO A 193 -5.09 8.18 -7.12
CA PRO A 193 -3.92 7.98 -6.28
C PRO A 193 -3.10 9.25 -6.04
N ASP A 194 -3.04 10.15 -7.02
CA ASP A 194 -2.35 11.43 -6.95
C ASP A 194 -3.39 12.56 -6.93
N SER A 195 -3.44 13.35 -5.86
CA SER A 195 -4.42 14.44 -5.70
C SER A 195 -4.23 15.60 -6.69
N ARG A 196 -3.09 15.65 -7.38
CA ARG A 196 -2.76 16.68 -8.39
C ARG A 196 -3.07 16.25 -9.81
N GLN A 197 -3.51 15.00 -10.02
CA GLN A 197 -3.82 14.46 -11.33
C GLN A 197 -5.31 14.14 -11.47
N SER A 198 -5.75 13.96 -12.72
CA SER A 198 -7.09 13.44 -13.00
C SER A 198 -7.24 12.03 -12.46
N HIS A 199 -8.46 11.63 -12.15
CA HIS A 199 -8.76 10.24 -11.83
C HIS A 199 -8.32 9.33 -12.99
N LYS A 200 -7.74 8.19 -12.65
CA LYS A 200 -7.38 7.15 -13.60
C LYS A 200 -8.54 6.20 -13.82
N ASP A 201 -8.51 5.52 -14.96
CA ASP A 201 -9.39 4.39 -15.21
C ASP A 201 -8.97 3.22 -14.31
N CYS A 202 -9.94 2.65 -13.60
CA CYS A 202 -9.75 1.50 -12.72
C CYS A 202 -9.98 0.15 -13.44
N GLY A 203 -10.24 0.19 -14.75
CA GLY A 203 -10.42 -0.99 -15.58
C GLY A 203 -11.63 -1.82 -15.12
N GLU A 204 -11.42 -3.13 -14.98
CA GLU A 204 -12.48 -4.07 -14.58
C GLU A 204 -12.68 -4.14 -13.06
N PHE A 205 -11.81 -3.51 -12.28
CA PHE A 205 -11.88 -3.56 -10.82
C PHE A 205 -12.93 -2.59 -10.27
N VAL A 206 -13.51 -2.96 -9.12
CA VAL A 206 -14.38 -2.04 -8.38
C VAL A 206 -13.51 -0.89 -7.86
N GLY A 207 -13.68 0.28 -8.47
CA GLY A 207 -12.96 1.49 -8.14
C GLY A 207 -13.56 2.26 -6.97
N ILE A 208 -12.71 2.79 -6.11
CA ILE A 208 -13.06 3.77 -5.08
C ILE A 208 -12.26 5.05 -5.27
N THR A 209 -12.85 6.17 -4.86
CA THR A 209 -12.15 7.46 -4.75
C THR A 209 -12.02 7.97 -3.32
N SER A 210 -12.72 7.29 -2.40
CA SER A 210 -12.68 7.53 -0.96
C SER A 210 -13.01 6.24 -0.22
N PHE A 211 -12.29 5.95 0.86
CA PHE A 211 -12.56 4.85 1.77
C PHE A 211 -13.90 4.98 2.51
N GLU A 212 -14.50 6.18 2.54
CA GLU A 212 -15.87 6.37 3.07
C GLU A 212 -16.90 5.51 2.31
N GLN A 213 -16.63 5.17 1.04
CA GLN A 213 -17.50 4.33 0.21
C GLN A 213 -17.52 2.86 0.66
N VAL A 214 -16.55 2.47 1.48
CA VAL A 214 -16.25 1.06 1.80
C VAL A 214 -16.03 0.83 3.29
N MET A 215 -16.61 1.67 4.15
CA MET A 215 -16.48 1.53 5.60
C MET A 215 -16.89 0.12 6.09
N PRO A 216 -16.12 -0.49 7.01
CA PRO A 216 -16.40 -1.81 7.53
C PRO A 216 -17.62 -1.82 8.44
N VAL A 217 -18.34 -2.95 8.43
CA VAL A 217 -19.32 -3.25 9.48
C VAL A 217 -18.64 -3.97 10.64
N PRO A 218 -18.99 -3.67 11.91
CA PRO A 218 -18.50 -4.42 13.05
C PRO A 218 -18.78 -5.92 12.90
N ARG A 219 -17.82 -6.79 13.25
CA ARG A 219 -18.11 -8.22 13.42
C ARG A 219 -19.20 -8.34 14.47
N ARG A 220 -20.29 -9.05 14.16
CA ARG A 220 -21.23 -9.47 15.20
C ARG A 220 -20.46 -10.30 16.22
N SER A 221 -20.43 -9.86 17.47
CA SER A 221 -19.99 -10.70 18.58
C SER A 221 -20.82 -11.98 18.54
N PRO A 222 -20.22 -13.18 18.74
CA PRO A 222 -21.03 -14.35 19.02
C PRO A 222 -21.86 -14.01 20.27
N ASP A 223 -23.18 -14.25 20.20
CA ASP A 223 -24.07 -14.07 21.34
C ASP A 223 -23.42 -14.74 22.56
N PRO A 224 -23.37 -14.07 23.73
CA PRO A 224 -22.91 -14.72 24.93
C PRO A 224 -23.80 -15.94 25.12
N VAL A 225 -23.21 -17.14 25.00
CA VAL A 225 -23.88 -18.40 25.29
C VAL A 225 -24.46 -18.23 26.68
N LEU A 226 -25.79 -18.11 26.78
CA LEU A 226 -26.49 -18.10 28.06
C LEU A 226 -26.11 -19.41 28.75
N SER A 227 -25.16 -19.32 29.68
CA SER A 227 -24.91 -20.37 30.65
C SER A 227 -26.19 -20.49 31.46
N LEU A 228 -27.04 -21.43 31.06
CA LEU A 228 -28.15 -21.92 31.86
C LEU A 228 -27.54 -22.51 33.13
N ALA A 229 -27.47 -21.69 34.17
CA ALA A 229 -27.25 -22.15 35.53
C ALA A 229 -28.37 -23.15 35.86
N LYS A 230 -28.06 -24.43 35.75
CA LYS A 230 -28.91 -25.51 36.26
C LYS A 230 -29.11 -25.26 37.74
N GLY A 231 -30.38 -25.19 38.13
CA GLY A 231 -30.81 -24.80 39.47
C GLY A 231 -30.28 -25.72 40.56
N ALA A 232 -29.93 -25.11 41.68
CA ALA A 232 -29.91 -25.78 42.97
C ALA A 232 -31.32 -25.68 43.56
N VAL A 233 -32.04 -26.81 43.53
CA VAL A 233 -33.24 -27.05 44.31
C VAL A 233 -32.86 -27.16 45.78
N ARG A 234 -33.68 -26.55 46.64
CA ARG A 234 -33.61 -26.56 48.11
C ARG A 234 -33.64 -27.98 48.69
N CYS A 235 -32.97 -28.16 49.83
CA CYS A 235 -33.46 -29.04 50.90
C CYS A 235 -33.55 -28.26 52.20
N SER A 236 -34.53 -28.70 52.99
CA SER A 236 -35.22 -28.15 54.16
C SER A 236 -34.37 -27.63 55.31
#